data_AF-A0A2E4IAB3-F1
#
_entry.id   AF-A0A2E4IAB3-F1
#
_cell.length_a   1.000
_cell.length_b   1.000
_cell.length_c   1.000
_cell.angle_alpha   90.00
_cell.angle_beta   90.00
_cell.angle_gamma   90.00
#
_symmetry.space_group_name_H-M   'P 1'
#
loop_
_entity.id
_entity.type
_entity.pdbx_description
1 polymer ?
#
loop_
_entity_poly.entity_id
_entity_poly.type
_entity_poly.pdbx_seq_one_letter_code
_entity_poly.pdbx_strand_id
1 'polypeptide(L)' 'MSYTNQKVGVLGGGQLGKMLGQSASMMGLHMHVLDTDKSFPAAASCMTFTEGSFKDYD' A
#
# COMPACT_ATOMS: atom_id res chain seq x y z
N MET A 1 13.23 20.63 3.69
CA MET A 1 12.45 19.60 4.40
C MET A 1 12.49 18.35 3.53
N SER A 2 13.25 17.30 3.91
CA SER A 2 13.32 16.06 3.11
C SER A 2 12.12 15.19 3.45
N TYR A 3 11.19 15.00 2.52
CA TYR A 3 9.97 14.20 2.72
C TYR A 3 10.22 12.68 2.72
N THR A 4 11.48 12.27 2.63
CA THR A 4 11.93 10.89 2.37
C THR A 4 11.72 9.92 3.53
N ASN A 5 11.20 10.36 4.68
CA ASN A 5 10.96 9.50 5.85
C ASN A 5 9.47 9.30 6.19
N GLN A 6 8.55 9.72 5.31
CA GLN A 6 7.12 9.52 5.53
C GLN A 6 6.68 8.13 5.07
N LYS A 7 5.97 7.42 5.95
CA LYS A 7 5.34 6.13 5.66
C LYS A 7 3.88 6.38 5.29
N VAL A 8 3.44 5.84 4.15
CA VAL A 8 2.06 5.96 3.67
C VAL A 8 1.36 4.61 3.86
N GLY A 9 0.30 4.58 4.65
CA GLY A 9 -0.53 3.38 4.84
C GLY A 9 -1.81 3.45 4.01
N VAL A 10 -2.18 2.34 3.37
CA VAL A 10 -3.39 2.23 2.55
C VAL A 10 -4.16 0.97 2.90
N LEU A 11 -5.44 1.12 3.14
CA LEU A 11 -6.37 0.03 3.42
C LEU A 11 -7.09 -0.30 2.10
N GLY A 12 -6.79 -1.46 1.54
CA GLY A 12 -7.30 -1.90 0.24
C GLY A 12 -6.24 -1.94 -0.86
N GLY A 13 -6.06 -3.10 -1.47
CA GLY A 13 -5.09 -3.44 -2.49
C GLY A 13 -5.65 -3.56 -3.92
N GLY A 14 -6.89 -3.14 -4.16
CA GLY A 14 -7.51 -3.18 -5.48
C GLY A 14 -6.81 -2.31 -6.55
N GLN A 15 -7.45 -2.10 -7.71
CA GLN A 15 -6.82 -1.36 -8.83
C GLN A 15 -6.37 0.07 -8.47
N LEU A 16 -7.08 0.74 -7.56
CA LEU A 16 -6.72 2.08 -7.10
C LEU A 16 -5.48 2.05 -6.20
N GLY A 17 -5.37 1.04 -5.32
CA GLY A 17 -4.18 0.83 -4.49
C GLY A 17 -2.93 0.59 -5.34
N LYS A 18 -3.08 -0.14 -6.45
CA LYS A 18 -2.00 -0.33 -7.45
C LYS A 18 -1.56 0.99 -8.06
N MET A 19 -2.50 1.78 -8.59
CA MET A 19 -2.19 3.08 -9.22
C MET A 19 -1.53 4.05 -8.23
N LEU A 20 -1.98 4.03 -6.98
CA LEU A 20 -1.40 4.82 -5.90
C LEU A 20 0.03 4.36 -5.56
N GLY A 21 0.27 3.05 -5.47
CA GLY A 21 1.61 2.50 -5.21
C GLY A 21 2.61 2.83 -6.30
N GLN A 22 2.19 2.78 -7.57
CA GLN A 22 3.03 3.21 -8.69
C GLN A 22 3.39 4.70 -8.58
N SER A 23 2.42 5.55 -8.23
CA SER A 23 2.65 6.99 -8.05
C SER A 23 3.55 7.27 -6.85
N ALA A 24 3.33 6.60 -5.72
CA ALA A 24 4.16 6.70 -4.53
C ALA A 24 5.61 6.26 -4.80
N SER A 25 5.81 5.19 -5.55
CA SER A 25 7.13 4.72 -5.95
C SER A 25 7.86 5.76 -6.82
N MET A 26 7.17 6.44 -7.74
CA MET A 26 7.78 7.53 -8.54
C MET A 26 8.20 8.73 -7.69
N MET A 27 7.54 8.94 -6.55
CA MET A 27 7.85 10.01 -5.60
C MET A 27 8.90 9.60 -4.56
N GLY A 28 9.41 8.36 -4.60
CA GLY A 28 10.34 7.81 -3.61
C GLY A 28 9.71 7.60 -2.23
N LEU A 29 8.39 7.44 -2.16
CA LEU A 29 7.64 7.23 -0.92
C LEU A 29 7.49 5.74 -0.61
N HIS A 30 7.57 5.39 0.69
CA HIS A 30 7.35 4.03 1.16
C HIS A 30 5.88 3.80 1.48
N MET A 31 5.23 2.96 0.68
CA MET A 31 3.82 2.59 0.84
C MET A 31 3.66 1.21 1.48
N HIS A 32 2.75 1.14 2.46
CA HIS A 32 2.28 -0.07 3.11
C HIS A 32 0.81 -0.30 2.74
N VAL A 33 0.48 -1.49 2.25
CA VAL A 33 -0.90 -1.87 1.89
C VAL A 33 -1.38 -2.97 2.81
N LEU A 34 -2.60 -2.84 3.33
CA LEU A 34 -3.31 -3.89 4.05
C LEU A 34 -4.53 -4.34 3.24
N ASP A 35 -4.60 -5.63 2.90
CA ASP A 35 -5.77 -6.23 2.24
C ASP A 35 -5.93 -7.69 2.66
N THR A 36 -7.14 -8.21 2.53
CA THR A 36 -7.51 -9.60 2.79
C THR A 36 -6.94 -10.59 1.78
N ASP A 37 -6.60 -10.15 0.56
CA ASP A 37 -6.13 -11.07 -0.48
C ASP A 37 -4.81 -10.59 -1.13
N LYS A 38 -3.81 -11.47 -1.08
CA LYS A 38 -2.48 -11.27 -1.68
C LYS A 38 -2.49 -11.35 -3.20
N SER A 39 -3.55 -11.88 -3.81
CA SER A 39 -3.72 -11.95 -5.27
C SER A 39 -3.92 -10.57 -5.90
N PHE A 40 -4.22 -9.56 -5.08
CA PHE A 40 -4.55 -8.23 -5.55
C PHE A 40 -3.36 -7.51 -6.22
N PRO A 41 -3.63 -6.69 -7.26
CA PRO A 41 -2.57 -6.06 -8.06
C PRO A 41 -1.67 -5.11 -7.28
N ALA A 42 -2.18 -4.50 -6.20
CA ALA A 42 -1.37 -3.60 -5.38
C ALA A 42 -0.23 -4.34 -4.68
N ALA A 43 -0.39 -5.62 -4.31
CA ALA A 43 0.64 -6.41 -3.64
C ALA A 43 1.96 -6.48 -4.44
N ALA A 44 1.87 -6.44 -5.77
CA ALA A 44 3.03 -6.42 -6.66
C ALA A 44 3.61 -5.01 -6.89
N SER A 45 2.87 -3.95 -6.57
CA SER A 45 3.25 -2.55 -6.83
C SER A 45 3.52 -1.74 -5.57
N CYS A 46 3.24 -2.27 -4.38
CA CYS A 46 3.59 -1.68 -3.10
C CYS A 46 4.86 -2.32 -2.52
N MET A 47 5.60 -1.56 -1.72
CA MET A 47 6.85 -2.06 -1.12
C MET A 47 6.61 -2.96 0.09
N THR A 48 5.48 -2.80 0.78
CA THR A 48 5.08 -3.67 1.88
C THR A 48 3.60 -4.02 1.75
N PHE A 49 3.28 -5.31 1.87
CA PHE A 49 1.91 -5.81 1.91
C PHE A 49 1.68 -6.59 3.20
N THR A 50 0.60 -6.26 3.90
CA THR A 50 0.12 -6.96 5.09
C THR A 50 -1.19 -7.64 4.74
N GLU A 51 -1.25 -8.95 4.89
CA GLU A 51 -2.49 -9.69 4.75
C GLU A 51 -3.34 -9.51 6.01
N GLY A 52 -4.55 -9.02 5.87
CA GLY A 52 -5.44 -8.77 6.99
C GLY A 52 -6.70 -8.03 6.56
N SER A 53 -7.75 -8.16 7.37
CA SER A 53 -8.99 -7.43 7.15
C SER A 53 -8.91 -6.09 7.88
N PHE A 54 -9.10 -4.98 7.15
CA PHE A 54 -9.26 -3.66 7.78
C PHE A 54 -10.61 -3.50 8.51
N LYS A 55 -11.47 -4.52 8.43
CA LYS A 55 -12.70 -4.65 9.21
C LYS A 55 -12.50 -5.51 10.46
N ASP A 56 -11.27 -5.97 10.70
CA ASP A 56 -10.89 -6.58 11.95
C ASP A 56 -10.66 -5.45 12.96
N TYR A 57 -11.50 -5.40 13.99
CA TYR A 57 -11.49 -4.36 15.03
C TYR A 57 -11.01 -4.90 16.39
N ASP A 58 -10.66 -6.19 16.45
CA ASP A 58 -10.15 -6.88 17.64
C ASP A 58 -8.65 -6.63 17.85
#